data_AF-A0A558JLC5-F1
#
_entry.id   AF-A0A558JLC5-F1
#
_cell.length_a   1.000
_cell.length_b   1.000
_cell.length_c   1.000
_cell.angle_alpha   90.00
_cell.angle_beta   90.00
_cell.angle_gamma   90.00
#
_symmetry.space_group_name_H-M   'P 1'
#
loop_
_entity.id
_entity.type
_entity.pdbx_description
1 polymer ?
#
loop_
_entity_poly.entity_id
_entity_poly.type
_entity_poly.pdbx_seq_one_letter_code
_entity_poly.pdbx_strand_id
1 'polypeptide(L)'
;MLYHGSNEKFDKFEIRESKNGTALGFGVYLTDSPERAKIYGKYMYQVHLTEDPENREVSTNKVTLNQSEVTKMIEAVAQKQIDEDGYPYVLSDWEEPSSETEIDEGNHMIAQSISENIVTTNESDIDIINDLGNQVGGRASASECLSPILKKMHIHYAVKDFQLENGDKTKEYIVFNPKDIQISSVSERNLSLDTPNKEKTDLARKSKLMKLKQLKQRELSR
;
A
#
# COMPACT_ATOMS: atom_id res chain seq x y z
N MET A 1 -13.26 -9.73 9.35
CA MET A 1 -12.26 -9.42 10.40
C MET A 1 -10.90 -9.40 9.72
N LEU A 2 -10.09 -8.37 9.96
CA LEU A 2 -8.74 -8.26 9.43
C LEU A 2 -7.72 -8.19 10.57
N TYR A 3 -6.45 -8.39 10.24
CA TYR A 3 -5.35 -8.46 11.19
C TYR A 3 -4.18 -7.58 10.77
N HIS A 4 -3.49 -7.01 11.76
CA HIS A 4 -2.23 -6.29 11.58
C HIS A 4 -1.22 -6.74 12.63
N GLY A 5 0.03 -6.91 12.23
CA GLY A 5 1.14 -7.22 13.13
C GLY A 5 2.07 -6.02 13.26
N SER A 6 2.45 -5.67 14.50
CA SER A 6 3.40 -4.59 14.77
C SER A 6 4.37 -4.94 15.89
N ASN A 7 5.59 -4.42 15.83
CA ASN A 7 6.55 -4.50 16.93
C ASN A 7 6.29 -3.45 18.02
N GLU A 8 5.51 -2.42 17.69
CA GLU A 8 5.16 -1.32 18.58
C GLU A 8 3.69 -1.38 18.98
N LYS A 9 3.42 -1.02 20.24
CA LYS A 9 2.06 -0.90 20.75
C LYS A 9 1.53 0.49 20.43
N PHE A 10 0.32 0.57 19.91
CA PHE A 10 -0.34 1.83 19.59
C PHE A 10 -1.85 1.68 19.76
N ASP A 11 -2.53 2.82 19.89
CA ASP A 11 -3.98 2.88 20.07
C ASP A 11 -4.72 3.40 18.82
N LYS A 12 -3.97 3.84 17.79
CA LYS A 12 -4.49 4.28 16.50
C LYS A 12 -3.53 3.96 15.36
N PHE A 13 -4.09 3.69 14.18
CA PHE A 13 -3.31 3.54 12.96
C PHE A 13 -2.89 4.89 12.41
N GLU A 14 -1.68 4.95 11.88
CA GLU A 14 -1.13 6.09 11.17
C GLU A 14 -0.26 5.57 10.01
N ILE A 15 -0.26 6.26 8.87
CA ILE A 15 0.71 6.00 7.81
C ILE A 15 1.93 6.84 8.13
N ARG A 16 3.02 6.17 8.52
CA ARG A 16 4.32 6.79 8.80
C ARG A 16 5.34 6.34 7.77
N GLU A 17 6.45 7.07 7.70
CA GLU A 17 7.65 6.59 7.01
C GLU A 17 8.11 5.27 7.61
N SER A 18 8.32 4.26 6.77
CA SER A 18 8.80 2.96 7.20
C SER A 18 10.30 2.86 6.96
N LYS A 19 11.06 2.42 7.97
CA LYS A 19 12.51 2.16 7.84
C LYS A 19 12.81 0.99 6.88
N ASN A 20 11.85 0.10 6.69
CA ASN A 20 11.91 -1.01 5.75
C ASN A 20 10.95 -0.67 4.61
N GLY A 21 11.42 -0.73 3.36
CA GLY A 21 10.59 -0.44 2.19
C GLY A 21 9.29 -1.22 2.20
N THR A 22 8.22 -0.62 1.68
CA THR A 22 6.90 -1.24 1.58
C THR A 22 6.74 -1.96 0.25
N ALA A 23 6.19 -3.16 0.27
CA ALA A 23 6.05 -3.99 -0.93
C ALA A 23 5.10 -3.40 -1.99
N LEU A 24 4.13 -2.57 -1.59
CA LEU A 24 3.08 -2.03 -2.47
C LEU A 24 2.83 -0.52 -2.26
N GLY A 25 3.81 0.18 -1.67
CA GLY A 25 3.74 1.63 -1.45
C GLY A 25 2.76 2.10 -0.35
N PHE A 26 2.11 3.22 -0.60
CA PHE A 26 1.32 4.03 0.34
C PHE A 26 0.11 3.29 0.91
N GLY A 27 -0.07 3.35 2.24
CA GLY A 27 -1.21 2.76 2.95
C GLY A 27 -0.85 1.93 4.19
N VAL A 28 -1.90 1.52 4.91
CA VAL A 28 -1.83 0.58 6.04
C VAL A 28 -2.12 -0.83 5.55
N TYR A 29 -1.21 -1.76 5.85
CA TYR A 29 -1.30 -3.15 5.42
C TYR A 29 -2.04 -3.99 6.46
N LEU A 30 -3.12 -4.63 6.02
CA LEU A 30 -3.90 -5.58 6.81
C LEU A 30 -4.00 -6.91 6.04
N THR A 31 -4.37 -7.99 6.73
CA THR A 31 -4.60 -9.28 6.09
C THR A 31 -5.77 -10.02 6.73
N ASP A 32 -6.43 -10.90 5.99
CA ASP A 32 -7.43 -11.83 6.53
C ASP A 32 -6.80 -13.03 7.26
N SER A 33 -5.47 -13.16 7.19
CA SER A 33 -4.73 -14.28 7.78
C SER A 33 -3.99 -13.86 9.06
N PRO A 34 -4.41 -14.37 10.25
CA PRO A 34 -3.69 -14.09 11.48
C PRO A 34 -2.24 -14.63 11.42
N GLU A 35 -2.01 -15.75 10.73
CA GLU A 35 -0.66 -16.32 10.57
C GLU A 35 0.27 -15.42 9.75
N ARG A 36 -0.25 -14.74 8.72
CA ARG A 36 0.54 -13.73 7.99
C ARG A 36 0.83 -12.51 8.85
N ALA A 37 -0.17 -11.98 9.54
CA ALA A 37 0.00 -10.81 10.40
C ALA A 37 1.05 -11.07 11.50
N LYS A 38 1.14 -12.30 12.02
CA LYS A 38 2.19 -12.71 12.98
C LYS A 38 3.62 -12.56 12.46
N ILE A 39 3.86 -12.52 11.15
CA ILE A 39 5.22 -12.34 10.62
C ILE A 39 5.74 -10.92 10.88
N TYR A 40 4.84 -9.94 11.02
CA TYR A 40 5.19 -8.51 11.03
C TYR A 40 5.49 -7.93 12.42
N GLY A 41 5.10 -8.59 13.51
CA GLY A 41 5.56 -8.19 14.84
C GLY A 41 4.79 -8.77 16.03
N LYS A 42 5.29 -8.51 17.25
CA LYS A 42 4.80 -9.14 18.49
C LYS A 42 3.36 -8.79 18.86
N TYR A 43 2.88 -7.59 18.56
CA TYR A 43 1.50 -7.18 18.83
C TYR A 43 0.63 -7.55 17.65
N MET A 44 -0.47 -8.24 17.95
CA MET A 44 -1.47 -8.67 17.00
C MET A 44 -2.74 -7.86 17.22
N TYR A 45 -3.11 -7.08 16.21
CA TYR A 45 -4.32 -6.28 16.17
C TYR A 45 -5.38 -7.04 15.38
N GLN A 46 -6.58 -7.12 15.93
CA GLN A 46 -7.79 -7.46 15.18
C GLN A 46 -8.53 -6.17 14.87
N VAL A 47 -8.96 -6.01 13.63
CA VAL A 47 -9.55 -4.75 13.16
C VAL A 47 -10.77 -4.97 12.27
N HIS A 48 -11.62 -3.95 12.24
CA HIS A 48 -12.67 -3.77 11.25
C HIS A 48 -12.37 -2.55 10.39
N LEU A 49 -12.78 -2.61 9.13
CA LEU A 49 -12.87 -1.42 8.30
C LEU A 49 -14.24 -0.79 8.51
N THR A 50 -14.29 0.54 8.47
CA THR A 50 -15.52 1.30 8.50
C THR A 50 -16.35 0.93 7.27
N GLU A 51 -17.57 0.47 7.49
CA GLU A 51 -18.49 0.14 6.41
C GLU A 51 -19.13 1.41 5.87
N ASP A 52 -18.83 1.74 4.62
CA ASP A 52 -19.53 2.75 3.83
C ASP A 52 -19.93 2.08 2.51
N PRO A 53 -21.23 2.10 2.13
CA PRO A 53 -21.71 1.43 0.92
C PRO A 53 -21.10 1.98 -0.37
N GLU A 54 -20.53 3.18 -0.34
CA GLU A 54 -19.87 3.79 -1.50
C GLU A 54 -18.38 3.40 -1.58
N ASN A 55 -17.83 2.71 -0.57
CA ASN A 55 -16.45 2.25 -0.55
C ASN A 55 -16.08 1.49 -1.83
N ARG A 56 -15.09 2.02 -2.53
CA ARG A 56 -14.51 1.45 -3.74
C ARG A 56 -13.15 0.85 -3.47
N GLU A 57 -13.01 -0.40 -3.89
CA GLU A 57 -11.74 -1.10 -4.05
C GLU A 57 -11.07 -0.68 -5.37
N VAL A 58 -9.78 -0.40 -5.34
CA VAL A 58 -8.96 -0.20 -6.55
C VAL A 58 -8.05 -1.40 -6.81
N SER A 59 -7.66 -1.58 -8.07
CA SER A 59 -6.94 -2.79 -8.48
C SER A 59 -5.45 -2.70 -8.22
N THR A 60 -4.86 -3.80 -7.74
CA THR A 60 -3.41 -3.92 -7.60
C THR A 60 -2.70 -4.43 -8.85
N ASN A 61 -3.42 -4.80 -9.92
CA ASN A 61 -2.87 -5.56 -11.05
C ASN A 61 -3.27 -5.04 -12.44
N LYS A 62 -4.15 -4.04 -12.51
CA LYS A 62 -4.57 -3.41 -13.77
C LYS A 62 -5.03 -1.98 -13.51
N VAL A 63 -4.96 -1.14 -14.52
CA VAL A 63 -5.53 0.20 -14.47
C VAL A 63 -7.05 0.12 -14.71
N THR A 64 -7.81 0.68 -13.77
CA THR A 64 -9.26 0.86 -13.83
C THR A 64 -9.69 2.30 -13.52
N LEU A 65 -8.84 3.07 -12.83
CA LEU A 65 -8.97 4.52 -12.73
C LEU A 65 -8.88 5.14 -14.12
N ASN A 66 -9.89 5.91 -14.50
CA ASN A 66 -9.85 6.63 -15.77
C ASN A 66 -9.12 7.98 -15.63
N GLN A 67 -8.70 8.54 -16.76
CA GLN A 67 -7.99 9.82 -16.80
C GLN A 67 -8.71 10.92 -16.03
N SER A 68 -10.04 11.07 -16.19
CA SER A 68 -10.81 12.11 -15.50
C SER A 68 -10.77 11.97 -13.97
N GLU A 69 -10.75 10.75 -13.45
CA GLU A 69 -10.59 10.51 -12.02
C GLU A 69 -9.20 10.91 -11.55
N VAL A 70 -8.15 10.54 -12.29
CA VAL A 70 -6.77 10.91 -11.96
C VAL A 70 -6.56 12.42 -12.08
N THR A 71 -7.15 13.08 -13.08
CA THR A 71 -7.15 14.55 -13.22
C THR A 71 -7.74 15.19 -11.95
N LYS A 72 -8.90 14.73 -11.48
CA LYS A 72 -9.53 15.25 -10.25
C LYS A 72 -8.65 15.05 -9.01
N MET A 73 -7.88 13.96 -8.93
CA MET A 73 -6.93 13.77 -7.84
C MET A 73 -5.82 14.81 -7.90
N ILE A 74 -5.24 15.06 -9.07
CA ILE A 74 -4.16 16.04 -9.27
C ILE A 74 -4.66 17.46 -8.98
N GLU A 75 -5.84 17.83 -9.47
CA GLU A 75 -6.45 19.13 -9.17
C GLU A 75 -6.72 19.31 -7.67
N ALA A 76 -7.18 18.27 -6.99
CA ALA A 76 -7.41 18.33 -5.55
C ALA A 76 -6.08 18.45 -4.76
N VAL A 77 -4.99 17.85 -5.24
CA VAL A 77 -3.64 18.05 -4.70
C VAL A 77 -3.20 19.50 -4.93
N ALA A 78 -3.30 20.00 -6.16
CA ALA A 78 -2.93 21.36 -6.53
C ALA A 78 -3.71 22.40 -5.72
N GLN A 79 -5.03 22.22 -5.58
CA GLN A 79 -5.87 23.10 -4.76
C GLN A 79 -5.43 23.09 -3.29
N LYS A 80 -5.08 21.93 -2.74
CA LYS A 80 -4.57 21.85 -1.37
C LYS A 80 -3.25 22.60 -1.20
N GLN A 81 -2.32 22.49 -2.15
CA GLN A 81 -1.05 23.23 -2.14
C GLN A 81 -1.27 24.73 -2.29
N ILE A 82 -2.24 25.16 -3.11
CA ILE A 82 -2.67 26.56 -3.18
C ILE A 82 -3.21 27.03 -1.84
N ASP A 83 -4.09 26.26 -1.20
CA ASP A 83 -4.73 26.64 0.06
C ASP A 83 -3.71 26.74 1.22
N GLU A 84 -2.66 25.90 1.21
CA GLU A 84 -1.67 25.80 2.29
C GLU A 84 -0.43 26.66 2.06
N ASP A 85 0.10 26.66 0.84
CA ASP A 85 1.39 27.26 0.48
C ASP A 85 1.25 28.43 -0.52
N GLY A 86 0.06 28.61 -1.11
CA GLY A 86 -0.20 29.67 -2.10
C GLY A 86 0.32 29.36 -3.50
N TYR A 87 0.68 28.11 -3.80
CA TYR A 87 1.25 27.74 -5.11
C TYR A 87 1.04 26.24 -5.47
N PRO A 88 0.64 25.89 -6.71
CA PRO A 88 0.36 24.51 -7.12
C PRO A 88 1.62 23.75 -7.58
N TYR A 89 2.47 23.35 -6.64
CA TYR A 89 3.74 22.68 -6.94
C TYR A 89 3.61 21.45 -7.86
N VAL A 90 2.57 20.63 -7.67
CA VAL A 90 2.33 19.42 -8.48
C VAL A 90 2.15 19.72 -9.96
N LEU A 91 1.64 20.91 -10.30
CA LEU A 91 1.50 21.36 -11.68
C LEU A 91 2.82 21.94 -12.19
N SER A 92 3.49 22.74 -11.36
CA SER A 92 4.73 23.44 -11.73
C SER A 92 5.92 22.53 -12.05
N ASP A 93 5.92 21.31 -11.52
CA ASP A 93 6.93 20.29 -11.85
C ASP A 93 6.85 19.83 -13.31
N TRP A 94 5.72 20.10 -13.99
CA TRP A 94 5.46 19.70 -15.37
C TRP A 94 5.46 20.89 -16.33
N GLU A 95 4.75 21.96 -15.98
CA GLU A 95 4.61 23.16 -16.79
C GLU A 95 4.30 24.37 -15.90
N GLU A 96 4.64 25.57 -16.37
CA GLU A 96 4.34 26.81 -15.65
C GLU A 96 2.81 26.94 -15.42
N PRO A 97 2.34 27.06 -14.17
CA PRO A 97 0.93 27.23 -13.89
C PRO A 97 0.37 28.51 -14.54
N SER A 98 -0.79 28.44 -15.18
CA SER A 98 -1.46 29.64 -15.71
C SER A 98 -2.00 30.56 -14.61
N SER A 99 -2.20 30.00 -13.42
CA SER A 99 -2.53 30.73 -12.19
C SER A 99 -1.79 30.11 -11.01
N GLU A 100 -1.23 30.96 -10.15
CA GLU A 100 -0.59 30.53 -8.89
C GLU A 100 -1.63 30.20 -7.81
N THR A 101 -2.88 30.66 -7.96
CA THR A 101 -3.85 30.68 -6.85
C THR A 101 -5.19 30.02 -7.18
N GLU A 102 -5.40 29.52 -8.40
CA GLU A 102 -6.67 28.93 -8.82
C GLU A 102 -6.47 27.77 -9.79
N ILE A 103 -7.37 26.78 -9.77
CA ILE A 103 -7.46 25.77 -10.84
C ILE A 103 -8.33 26.33 -11.97
N ASP A 104 -7.70 27.13 -12.82
CA ASP A 104 -8.31 27.68 -14.04
C ASP A 104 -8.18 26.70 -15.23
N GLU A 105 -8.62 27.13 -16.43
CA GLU A 105 -8.62 26.27 -17.61
C GLU A 105 -7.20 25.81 -18.02
N GLY A 106 -6.17 26.66 -17.85
CA GLY A 106 -4.80 26.27 -18.15
C GLY A 106 -4.24 25.27 -17.14
N ASN A 107 -4.46 25.49 -15.84
CA ASN A 107 -4.07 24.53 -14.80
C ASN A 107 -4.81 23.20 -14.92
N HIS A 108 -6.08 23.22 -15.35
CA HIS A 108 -6.83 22.03 -15.71
C HIS A 108 -6.16 21.25 -16.86
N MET A 109 -5.70 21.94 -17.91
CA MET A 109 -5.00 21.30 -19.02
C MET A 109 -3.67 20.66 -18.57
N ILE A 110 -2.91 21.31 -17.70
CA ILE A 110 -1.69 20.73 -17.12
C ILE A 110 -2.05 19.44 -16.35
N ALA A 111 -3.06 19.50 -15.48
CA ALA A 111 -3.54 18.33 -14.75
C ALA A 111 -4.02 17.19 -15.67
N GLN A 112 -4.65 17.52 -16.81
CA GLN A 112 -5.02 16.53 -17.82
C GLN A 112 -3.80 15.85 -18.44
N SER A 113 -2.77 16.61 -18.82
CA SER A 113 -1.53 16.06 -19.38
C SER A 113 -0.78 15.17 -18.38
N ILE A 114 -0.70 15.59 -17.11
CA ILE A 114 -0.14 14.77 -16.02
C ILE A 114 -0.94 13.46 -15.91
N SER A 115 -2.27 13.55 -15.84
CA SER A 115 -3.13 12.37 -15.68
C SER A 115 -3.04 11.40 -16.87
N GLU A 116 -2.91 11.90 -18.10
CA GLU A 116 -2.70 11.06 -19.28
C GLU A 116 -1.39 10.27 -19.16
N ASN A 117 -0.31 10.95 -18.79
CA ASN A 117 0.98 10.30 -18.61
C ASN A 117 0.93 9.23 -17.50
N ILE A 118 0.36 9.56 -16.34
CA ILE A 118 0.25 8.64 -15.21
C ILE A 118 -0.58 7.40 -15.58
N VAL A 119 -1.74 7.58 -16.21
CA VAL A 119 -2.62 6.47 -16.60
C VAL A 119 -2.00 5.58 -17.68
N THR A 120 -1.21 6.16 -18.60
CA THR A 120 -0.61 5.41 -19.72
C THR A 120 0.68 4.68 -19.35
N THR A 121 1.41 5.14 -18.33
CA THR A 121 2.72 4.60 -17.96
C THR A 121 2.67 3.60 -16.80
N ASN A 122 1.61 3.62 -16.00
CA ASN A 122 1.44 2.72 -14.85
C ASN A 122 0.70 1.43 -15.21
N GLU A 123 0.99 0.35 -14.48
CA GLU A 123 0.41 -0.98 -14.75
C GLU A 123 -0.84 -1.25 -13.90
N SER A 124 -1.03 -0.51 -12.81
CA SER A 124 -2.16 -0.71 -11.88
C SER A 124 -2.63 0.56 -11.19
N ASP A 125 -3.84 0.54 -10.62
CA ASP A 125 -4.36 1.67 -9.85
C ASP A 125 -3.50 1.98 -8.61
N ILE A 126 -2.89 0.96 -8.00
CA ILE A 126 -2.00 1.19 -6.87
C ILE A 126 -0.69 1.86 -7.31
N ASP A 127 -0.18 1.56 -8.51
CA ASP A 127 0.99 2.25 -9.05
C ASP A 127 0.66 3.72 -9.32
N ILE A 128 -0.53 4.02 -9.87
CA ILE A 128 -1.04 5.39 -10.04
C ILE A 128 -1.09 6.14 -8.70
N ILE A 129 -1.69 5.54 -7.66
CA ILE A 129 -1.79 6.17 -6.33
C ILE A 129 -0.40 6.37 -5.71
N ASN A 130 0.51 5.41 -5.89
CA ASN A 130 1.88 5.50 -5.38
C ASN A 130 2.70 6.57 -6.12
N ASP A 131 2.52 6.70 -7.43
CA ASP A 131 3.19 7.72 -8.24
C ASP A 131 2.75 9.13 -7.82
N LEU A 132 1.43 9.34 -7.67
CA LEU A 132 0.90 10.57 -7.07
C LEU A 132 1.44 10.80 -5.65
N GLY A 133 1.55 9.74 -4.84
CA GLY A 133 2.10 9.80 -3.49
C GLY A 133 3.56 10.24 -3.47
N ASN A 134 4.35 9.83 -4.46
CA ASN A 134 5.74 10.27 -4.60
C ASN A 134 5.84 11.74 -5.04
N GLN A 135 4.95 12.19 -5.92
CA GLN A 135 4.91 13.60 -6.36
C GLN A 135 4.60 14.57 -5.22
N VAL A 136 3.85 14.14 -4.19
CA VAL A 136 3.56 14.98 -3.01
C VAL A 136 4.57 14.83 -1.87
N GLY A 137 5.70 14.14 -2.09
CA GLY A 137 6.79 14.03 -1.09
C GLY A 137 6.85 12.71 -0.32
N GLY A 138 6.20 11.66 -0.80
CA GLY A 138 6.30 10.31 -0.22
C GLY A 138 5.21 9.98 0.79
N ARG A 139 5.42 8.95 1.63
CA ARG A 139 4.33 8.26 2.35
C ARG A 139 3.60 9.14 3.36
N ALA A 140 4.34 9.88 4.18
CA ALA A 140 3.76 10.74 5.20
C ALA A 140 2.94 11.86 4.56
N SER A 141 3.54 12.57 3.59
CA SER A 141 2.87 13.64 2.85
C SER A 141 1.69 13.14 2.04
N ALA A 142 1.79 11.96 1.42
CA ALA A 142 0.67 11.29 0.77
C ALA A 142 -0.46 10.97 1.75
N SER A 143 -0.17 10.64 3.01
CA SER A 143 -1.22 10.41 4.01
C SER A 143 -1.96 11.69 4.37
N GLU A 144 -1.28 12.82 4.38
CA GLU A 144 -1.88 14.11 4.71
C GLU A 144 -2.62 14.72 3.52
N CYS A 145 -2.10 14.49 2.31
CA CYS A 145 -2.61 15.04 1.07
C CYS A 145 -3.62 14.11 0.36
N LEU A 146 -3.22 12.88 0.04
CA LEU A 146 -4.03 11.96 -0.77
C LEU A 146 -5.10 11.21 0.01
N SER A 147 -4.88 10.79 1.27
CA SER A 147 -5.92 10.10 2.05
C SER A 147 -7.28 10.81 2.06
N PRO A 148 -7.38 12.14 2.34
CA PRO A 148 -8.66 12.83 2.30
C PRO A 148 -9.24 12.97 0.89
N ILE A 149 -8.40 13.07 -0.15
CA ILE A 149 -8.84 13.14 -1.56
C ILE A 149 -9.44 11.80 -1.99
N LEU A 150 -8.71 10.71 -1.76
CA LEU A 150 -9.16 9.34 -2.05
C LEU A 150 -10.46 9.03 -1.32
N LYS A 151 -10.57 9.42 -0.04
CA LYS A 151 -11.81 9.29 0.72
C LYS A 151 -12.99 10.03 0.09
N LYS A 152 -12.81 11.27 -0.37
CA LYS A 152 -13.87 12.04 -1.06
C LYS A 152 -14.30 11.39 -2.38
N MET A 153 -13.41 10.62 -2.99
CA MET A 153 -13.68 9.84 -4.21
C MET A 153 -14.16 8.42 -3.91
N HIS A 154 -14.43 8.11 -2.64
CA HIS A 154 -14.79 6.79 -2.14
C HIS A 154 -13.75 5.70 -2.49
N ILE A 155 -12.48 6.03 -2.64
CA ILE A 155 -11.39 5.07 -2.81
C ILE A 155 -10.77 4.82 -1.43
N HIS A 156 -10.99 3.63 -0.88
CA HIS A 156 -10.60 3.34 0.51
C HIS A 156 -9.48 2.33 0.64
N TYR A 157 -9.45 1.34 -0.23
CA TYR A 157 -8.44 0.28 -0.16
C TYR A 157 -8.18 -0.38 -1.51
N ALA A 158 -7.06 -1.09 -1.59
CA ALA A 158 -6.78 -2.08 -2.62
C ALA A 158 -6.66 -3.47 -1.99
N VAL A 159 -6.95 -4.53 -2.74
CA VAL A 159 -6.83 -5.92 -2.28
C VAL A 159 -5.90 -6.69 -3.20
N LYS A 160 -4.92 -7.37 -2.59
CA LYS A 160 -4.03 -8.30 -3.26
C LYS A 160 -4.25 -9.71 -2.75
N ASP A 161 -4.51 -10.64 -3.66
CA ASP A 161 -4.53 -12.06 -3.35
C ASP A 161 -3.10 -12.59 -3.13
N PHE A 162 -2.93 -13.40 -2.09
CA PHE A 162 -1.70 -14.08 -1.72
C PHE A 162 -1.93 -15.57 -1.54
N GLN A 163 -1.00 -16.38 -2.02
CA GLN A 163 -0.97 -17.81 -1.75
C GLN A 163 0.17 -18.15 -0.80
N LEU A 164 -0.15 -18.85 0.28
CA LEU A 164 0.81 -19.35 1.24
C LEU A 164 1.48 -20.63 0.74
N GLU A 165 2.64 -20.99 1.30
CA GLU A 165 3.39 -22.21 0.91
C GLU A 165 2.60 -23.50 1.12
N ASN A 166 1.66 -23.50 2.06
CA ASN A 166 0.76 -24.63 2.32
C ASN A 166 -0.43 -24.71 1.33
N GLY A 167 -0.52 -23.79 0.38
CA GLY A 167 -1.57 -23.71 -0.63
C GLY A 167 -2.75 -22.81 -0.25
N ASP A 168 -2.83 -22.33 0.99
CA ASP A 168 -3.94 -21.49 1.45
C ASP A 168 -3.94 -20.14 0.73
N LYS A 169 -5.14 -19.69 0.35
CA LYS A 169 -5.37 -18.36 -0.22
C LYS A 169 -5.72 -17.38 0.89
N THR A 170 -5.05 -16.25 0.86
CA THR A 170 -5.18 -15.16 1.83
C THR A 170 -5.23 -13.85 1.07
N LYS A 171 -5.70 -12.79 1.71
CA LYS A 171 -5.77 -11.45 1.14
C LYS A 171 -4.93 -10.49 1.96
N GLU A 172 -4.32 -9.57 1.27
CA GLU A 172 -3.68 -8.38 1.83
C GLU A 172 -4.47 -7.15 1.38
N TYR A 173 -4.82 -6.31 2.34
CA TYR A 173 -5.56 -5.08 2.14
C TYR A 173 -4.59 -3.92 2.35
N ILE A 174 -4.57 -2.98 1.42
CA ILE A 174 -3.83 -1.72 1.56
C ILE A 174 -4.88 -0.63 1.75
N VAL A 175 -5.00 -0.13 2.99
CA VAL A 175 -6.00 0.89 3.35
C VAL A 175 -5.37 2.26 3.28
N PHE A 176 -5.96 3.15 2.48
CA PHE A 176 -5.37 4.47 2.19
C PHE A 176 -5.67 5.52 3.25
N ASN A 177 -6.70 5.32 4.07
CA ASN A 177 -7.02 6.21 5.17
C ASN A 177 -7.04 5.44 6.51
N PRO A 178 -6.07 5.68 7.41
CA PRO A 178 -6.00 5.00 8.70
C PRO A 178 -7.23 5.17 9.58
N LYS A 179 -7.98 6.27 9.41
CA LYS A 179 -9.20 6.54 10.18
C LYS A 179 -10.34 5.59 9.83
N ASP A 180 -10.25 4.87 8.72
CA ASP A 180 -11.25 3.86 8.36
C ASP A 180 -11.00 2.54 9.12
N ILE A 181 -9.93 2.42 9.89
CA ILE A 181 -9.55 1.20 10.61
C ILE A 181 -9.91 1.33 12.09
N GLN A 182 -10.81 0.48 12.57
CA GLN A 182 -11.17 0.38 13.98
C GLN A 182 -10.48 -0.82 14.62
N ILE A 183 -9.73 -0.59 15.70
CA ILE A 183 -9.13 -1.66 16.51
C ILE A 183 -10.21 -2.31 17.36
N SER A 184 -10.42 -3.61 17.16
CA SER A 184 -11.34 -4.43 17.96
C SER A 184 -10.65 -5.01 19.18
N SER A 185 -9.42 -5.49 19.01
CA SER A 185 -8.62 -6.04 20.11
C SER A 185 -7.12 -6.02 19.79
N VAL A 186 -6.30 -6.05 20.84
CA VAL A 186 -4.83 -6.15 20.75
C VAL A 186 -4.36 -7.24 21.68
N SER A 187 -3.51 -8.14 21.19
CA SER A 187 -2.83 -9.15 22.00
C SER A 187 -1.32 -9.07 21.81
N GLU A 188 -0.56 -9.32 22.87
CA GLU A 188 0.90 -9.41 22.81
C GLU A 188 1.31 -10.89 22.74
N ARG A 189 2.21 -11.21 21.81
CA ARG A 189 2.76 -12.56 21.65
C ARG A 189 4.11 -12.69 22.32
N ASN A 190 4.31 -13.81 23.03
CA ASN A 190 5.62 -14.22 23.51
C ASN A 190 6.46 -14.78 22.34
N LEU A 191 7.27 -13.92 21.72
CA LEU A 191 8.16 -14.28 20.61
C LEU A 191 9.20 -15.37 20.97
N SER A 192 9.41 -15.66 22.26
CA SER A 192 10.31 -16.71 22.74
C SER A 192 9.80 -18.14 22.48
N LEU A 193 8.52 -18.33 22.13
CA LEU A 193 7.92 -19.64 21.82
C LEU A 193 7.78 -19.91 20.30
N ASP A 194 7.87 -18.86 19.48
CA ASP A 194 7.64 -18.93 18.02
C ASP A 194 8.93 -19.03 17.20
N THR A 195 10.10 -19.19 17.84
CA THR A 195 11.35 -19.44 17.09
C THR A 195 11.31 -20.86 16.53
N PRO A 196 11.36 -21.08 15.20
CA PRO A 196 11.65 -22.40 14.67
C PRO A 196 13.01 -22.77 15.24
N ASN A 197 13.07 -23.86 16.00
CA ASN A 197 14.32 -24.32 16.59
C ASN A 197 15.38 -24.36 15.47
N LYS A 198 16.38 -23.47 15.51
CA LYS A 198 17.35 -23.21 14.42
C LYS A 198 17.96 -24.51 13.90
N GLU A 199 18.18 -25.46 14.81
CA GLU A 199 18.65 -26.80 14.53
C GLU A 199 17.74 -27.59 13.58
N LYS A 200 16.42 -27.53 13.75
CA LYS A 200 15.46 -28.25 12.88
C LYS A 200 15.41 -27.67 11.47
N THR A 201 15.47 -26.34 11.33
CA THR A 201 15.51 -25.66 10.02
C THR A 201 16.80 -25.90 9.26
N ASP A 202 17.95 -25.94 9.96
CA ASP A 202 19.25 -26.24 9.35
C ASP A 202 19.38 -27.72 8.96
N LEU A 203 18.82 -28.64 9.77
CA LEU A 203 18.76 -30.06 9.44
C LEU A 203 17.90 -30.30 8.18
N ALA A 204 16.74 -29.63 8.09
CA ALA A 204 15.85 -29.74 6.94
C ALA A 204 16.49 -29.18 5.67
N ARG A 205 17.19 -28.04 5.74
CA ARG A 205 17.96 -27.47 4.62
C ARG A 205 19.10 -28.39 4.17
N LYS A 206 19.88 -28.94 5.10
CA LYS A 206 20.96 -29.89 4.78
C LYS A 206 20.42 -31.16 4.12
N SER A 207 19.31 -31.71 4.61
CA SER A 207 18.66 -32.90 4.05
C SER A 207 18.15 -32.66 2.62
N LYS A 208 17.53 -31.50 2.37
CA LYS A 208 17.06 -31.11 1.02
C LYS A 208 18.24 -30.93 0.05
N LEU A 209 19.34 -30.32 0.50
CA LEU A 209 20.56 -30.15 -0.30
C LEU A 209 21.23 -31.48 -0.65
N MET A 210 21.28 -32.44 0.29
CA MET A 210 21.84 -33.77 0.04
C MET A 210 21.01 -34.54 -0.99
N LYS A 211 19.68 -34.52 -0.89
CA LYS A 211 18.80 -35.14 -1.90
C LYS A 211 19.02 -34.56 -3.28
N LEU A 212 19.14 -33.23 -3.39
CA LEU A 212 19.37 -32.55 -4.67
C LEU A 212 20.72 -32.95 -5.30
N LYS A 213 21.77 -33.07 -4.48
CA LYS A 213 23.10 -33.52 -4.94
C LYS A 213 23.08 -34.98 -5.42
N GLN A 214 22.37 -35.86 -4.71
CA GLN A 214 22.22 -37.26 -5.11
C GLN A 214 21.43 -37.42 -6.42
N LEU A 215 20.40 -36.60 -6.63
CA LEU A 215 19.64 -36.57 -7.90
C LEU A 215 20.52 -36.13 -9.07
N LYS A 216 21.27 -35.03 -8.92
CA LYS A 216 22.19 -34.56 -9.96
C LYS A 216 23.31 -35.55 -10.30
N GLN A 217 23.86 -36.26 -9.32
CA GLN A 217 24.87 -37.30 -9.57
C GLN A 217 24.30 -38.49 -10.35
N ARG A 218 23.03 -38.85 -10.13
CA ARG A 218 22.37 -39.94 -10.87
C ARG A 218 22.07 -39.57 -12.32
N GLU A 219 21.80 -38.30 -12.61
CA GLU A 219 21.58 -37.80 -13.97
C GLU A 219 22.87 -37.71 -14.79
N LEU A 220 24.01 -37.43 -14.15
CA LEU A 220 25.33 -37.39 -14.79
C LEU A 220 25.99 -38.76 -15.00
N SER A 221 25.38 -39.83 -14.47
CA SER A 221 25.89 -41.21 -14.57
C SER A 221 25.11 -42.08 -15.57
N ARG A 222 24.27 -41.46 -16.41
CA ARG A 222 23.55 -42.06 -17.53
C ARG A 222 24.08 -41.50 -18.84
#